data_AF-A0A533R9N0-F1
#
_entry.id   AF-A0A533R9N0-F1
#
_cell.length_a   1.000
_cell.length_b   1.000
_cell.length_c   1.000
_cell.angle_alpha   90.00
_cell.angle_beta   90.00
_cell.angle_gamma   90.00
#
_symmetry.space_group_name_H-M   'P 1'
#
loop_
_entity.id
_entity.type
_entity.pdbx_description
1 polymer ?
#
loop_
_entity_poly.entity_id
_entity_poly.type
_entity_poly.pdbx_seq_one_letter_code
_entity_poly.pdbx_strand_id
1 'polypeptide(L)'
;MSALPGVQVQDVAHALDIHPFMLSRWRKLVREGVLVADDDVILDPETTAELQRLRQIERDYALLKEEHALLKKAIRFCSERKRKSLRSSSRTGKPTTSR
;
A
#
# COMPACT_ATOMS: atom_id res chain seq x y z
N MET A 1 17.80 7.60 -13.38
CA MET A 1 16.78 7.89 -12.33
C MET A 1 15.33 7.78 -12.82
N SER A 2 14.90 8.52 -13.85
CA SER A 2 13.49 8.55 -14.31
C SER A 2 13.05 7.41 -15.25
N ALA A 3 13.98 6.56 -15.68
CA ALA A 3 13.70 5.41 -16.57
C ALA A 3 13.57 4.07 -15.83
N LEU A 4 13.67 4.06 -14.50
CA LEU A 4 13.59 2.84 -13.70
C LEU A 4 12.16 2.27 -13.71
N PRO A 5 11.99 0.93 -13.86
CA PRO A 5 10.67 0.31 -13.83
C PRO A 5 10.02 0.51 -12.45
N GLY A 6 8.76 0.95 -12.46
CA GLY A 6 7.97 1.21 -11.24
C GLY A 6 8.07 2.64 -10.69
N VAL A 7 8.86 3.53 -11.29
CA VAL A 7 8.94 4.94 -10.89
C VAL A 7 7.97 5.77 -11.71
N GLN A 8 7.04 6.50 -11.07
CA GLN A 8 6.14 7.39 -11.78
C GLN A 8 6.87 8.68 -12.19
N VAL A 9 6.59 9.17 -13.40
CA VAL A 9 7.16 10.43 -13.90
C VAL A 9 6.75 11.61 -13.03
N GLN A 10 5.55 11.55 -12.44
CA GLN A 10 5.04 12.60 -11.57
C GLN A 10 5.86 12.75 -10.29
N ASP A 11 6.21 11.63 -9.65
CA ASP A 11 7.00 11.64 -8.41
C ASP A 11 8.40 12.21 -8.64
N VAL A 12 9.05 11.82 -9.74
CA VAL A 12 10.38 12.33 -10.10
C VAL A 12 10.33 13.81 -10.48
N ALA A 13 9.28 14.23 -11.19
CA ALA A 13 9.10 15.62 -11.57
C ALA A 13 8.88 16.52 -10.34
N HIS A 14 8.08 16.05 -9.38
CA HIS A 14 7.88 16.72 -8.10
C HIS A 14 9.18 16.81 -7.28
N ALA A 15 9.96 15.73 -7.20
CA ALA A 15 11.25 15.74 -6.48
C ALA A 15 12.29 16.67 -7.09
N LEU A 16 12.21 16.92 -8.40
CA LEU A 16 13.08 17.84 -9.14
C LEU A 16 12.49 19.26 -9.25
N ASP A 17 11.34 19.53 -8.64
CA ASP A 17 10.58 20.79 -8.77
C ASP A 17 10.37 21.24 -10.22
N ILE A 18 10.13 20.28 -11.12
CA ILE A 18 9.82 20.53 -12.53
C ILE A 18 8.42 20.03 -12.89
N HIS A 19 7.83 20.60 -13.94
CA HIS A 19 6.56 20.11 -14.44
C HIS A 19 6.71 18.71 -15.09
N PRO A 20 5.82 17.73 -14.86
CA PRO A 20 5.93 16.37 -15.41
C PRO A 20 6.06 16.29 -16.94
N PHE A 21 5.44 17.25 -17.64
CA PHE A 21 5.59 17.41 -19.09
C PHE A 21 7.04 17.67 -19.52
N MET A 22 7.78 18.50 -18.77
CA MET A 22 9.16 18.83 -19.08
C MET A 22 10.04 17.60 -19.01
N LEU A 23 9.88 16.80 -17.95
CA LEU A 23 10.62 15.54 -17.79
C LEU A 23 10.32 14.55 -18.93
N SER A 24 9.05 14.45 -19.34
CA SER A 24 8.63 13.62 -20.47
C SER A 24 9.24 14.09 -21.79
N ARG A 25 9.26 15.41 -22.02
CA ARG A 25 9.86 16.04 -23.20
C ARG A 25 11.37 15.80 -23.26
N TRP A 26 12.08 15.97 -22.15
CA TRP A 26 13.52 15.70 -22.10
C TRP A 26 13.85 14.23 -22.34
N ARG A 27 13.07 13.29 -21.79
CA ARG A 27 13.21 11.85 -22.12
C ARG A 27 13.03 11.55 -23.61
N LYS A 28 12.15 12.30 -24.29
CA LYS A 28 11.99 12.19 -25.74
C LYS A 28 13.22 12.72 -26.48
N LEU A 29 13.71 13.90 -26.11
CA LEU A 29 14.88 14.53 -26.73
C LEU A 29 16.19 13.75 -26.52
N VAL A 30 16.37 13.09 -25.37
CA VAL A 30 17.51 12.19 -25.12
C VAL A 30 17.41 10.94 -26.01
N ARG A 31 16.22 10.34 -26.15
CA ARG A 31 16.01 9.20 -27.09
C ARG A 31 16.24 9.57 -28.55
N GLU A 32 15.95 10.82 -28.91
CA GLU A 32 16.15 11.36 -30.25
C GLU A 32 17.61 11.82 -30.49
N GLY A 33 18.48 11.70 -29.49
CA GLY A 33 19.90 12.08 -29.59
C GLY A 33 20.15 13.59 -29.68
N VAL A 34 19.11 14.41 -29.45
CA VAL A 34 19.21 15.88 -29.48
C VAL A 34 19.86 16.41 -28.21
N LEU A 35 19.67 15.70 -27.09
CA LEU A 35 20.32 15.98 -25.82
C LEU A 35 21.26 14.83 -25.47
N VAL A 36 22.51 15.15 -25.17
CA VAL A 36 23.45 14.22 -24.53
C VAL A 36 23.13 14.23 -23.04
N ALA A 37 22.63 13.10 -22.54
CA ALA A 37 22.55 12.87 -21.11
C ALA A 37 23.82 12.15 -20.68
N ASP A 38 24.43 12.61 -19.59
CA ASP A 38 25.43 11.80 -18.90
C ASP A 38 24.67 10.62 -18.28
N ASP A 39 24.73 9.46 -18.94
CA ASP A 39 24.02 8.24 -18.53
C ASP A 39 24.57 7.64 -17.21
N ASP A 40 25.74 8.09 -16.79
CA ASP A 40 26.46 7.60 -15.62
C ASP A 40 26.01 8.28 -14.32
N VAL A 41 24.72 8.21 -14.01
CA VAL A 41 24.30 8.31 -12.59
C VAL A 41 24.56 6.95 -11.96
N ILE A 42 25.82 6.71 -11.61
CA ILE A 42 26.24 5.55 -10.82
C ILE A 42 25.58 5.71 -9.45
N LEU A 43 24.48 4.99 -9.24
CA LEU A 43 23.93 4.84 -7.90
C LEU A 43 24.91 4.05 -7.07
N ASP A 44 25.26 4.61 -5.91
CA ASP A 44 26.07 3.92 -4.91
C ASP A 44 25.39 2.57 -4.56
N PRO A 45 26.09 1.42 -4.64
CA PRO A 45 25.51 0.11 -4.38
C PRO A 45 24.75 0.04 -3.05
N GLU A 46 25.20 0.74 -2.02
CA GLU A 46 24.50 0.84 -0.72
C GLU A 46 23.09 1.44 -0.89
N THR A 47 22.97 2.55 -1.62
CA THR A 47 21.65 3.17 -1.89
C THR A 47 20.71 2.23 -2.65
N THR A 48 21.25 1.39 -3.55
CA THR A 48 20.42 0.41 -4.26
C THR A 48 19.94 -0.72 -3.35
N ALA A 49 20.77 -1.18 -2.43
CA ALA A 49 20.42 -2.20 -1.44
C ALA A 49 19.38 -1.67 -0.45
N GLU A 50 19.51 -0.42 0.00
CA GLU A 50 18.53 0.25 0.85
C GLU A 50 17.17 0.38 0.15
N LEU A 51 17.14 0.81 -1.11
CA LEU A 51 15.90 0.88 -1.90
C LEU A 51 15.22 -0.48 -2.04
N GLN A 52 15.99 -1.56 -2.22
CA GLN A 52 15.43 -2.91 -2.27
C GLN A 52 14.84 -3.35 -0.92
N ARG A 53 15.53 -3.05 0.19
CA ARG A 53 15.02 -3.32 1.54
C ARG A 53 13.72 -2.58 1.80
N LEU A 54 13.64 -1.30 1.45
CA LEU A 54 12.42 -0.50 1.59
C LEU A 54 11.25 -1.12 0.80
N ARG A 55 11.48 -1.50 -0.46
CA ARG A 55 10.46 -2.17 -1.29
C ARG A 55 10.00 -3.51 -0.72
N GLN A 56 10.87 -4.24 -0.02
CA GLN A 56 10.49 -5.47 0.65
C GLN A 56 9.61 -5.19 1.86
N ILE A 57 10.02 -4.23 2.71
CA ILE A 57 9.26 -3.81 3.89
C ILE A 57 7.87 -3.30 3.52
N GLU A 58 7.74 -2.51 2.45
CA GLU A 58 6.45 -2.00 1.97
C GLU A 58 5.49 -3.12 1.55
N ARG A 59 6.02 -4.15 0.86
CA ARG A 59 5.23 -5.33 0.46
C ARG A 59 4.78 -6.12 1.68
N ASP A 60 5.68 -6.38 2.62
CA ASP A 60 5.37 -7.12 3.84
C ASP A 60 4.36 -6.37 4.72
N TYR A 61 4.49 -5.04 4.80
CA TYR A 61 3.53 -4.19 5.49
C TYR A 61 2.14 -4.23 4.85
N ALA A 62 2.05 -4.21 3.51
CA ALA A 62 0.79 -4.32 2.79
C ALA A 62 0.10 -5.66 3.08
N LEU A 63 0.84 -6.77 3.00
CA LEU A 63 0.34 -8.11 3.32
C LEU A 63 -0.15 -8.19 4.77
N LEU A 64 0.66 -7.72 5.73
CA LEU A 64 0.30 -7.74 7.14
C LEU A 64 -0.98 -6.93 7.42
N LYS A 65 -1.18 -5.81 6.72
CA LYS A 65 -2.38 -4.98 6.85
C LYS A 65 -3.63 -5.71 6.34
N GLU A 66 -3.51 -6.47 5.26
CA GLU A 66 -4.59 -7.32 4.74
C GLU A 66 -4.94 -8.45 5.71
N GLU A 67 -3.94 -9.18 6.19
CA GLU A 67 -4.11 -10.25 7.18
C GLU A 67 -4.79 -9.73 8.45
N HIS A 68 -4.33 -8.60 8.96
CA HIS A 68 -4.91 -7.97 10.14
C HIS A 68 -6.36 -7.53 9.91
N ALA A 69 -6.69 -7.02 8.72
CA ALA A 69 -8.06 -6.69 8.36
C ALA A 69 -8.96 -7.94 8.30
N LEU A 70 -8.46 -9.07 7.78
CA LEU A 70 -9.16 -10.34 7.78
C LEU A 70 -9.39 -10.88 9.19
N LEU A 71 -8.36 -10.87 10.04
CA LEU A 71 -8.46 -11.28 11.44
C LEU A 71 -9.49 -10.46 12.21
N LYS A 72 -9.49 -9.13 12.05
CA LYS A 72 -10.51 -8.25 12.65
C LYS A 72 -11.92 -8.60 12.20
N LYS A 73 -12.14 -8.87 10.91
CA LYS A 73 -13.43 -9.30 10.38
C LYS A 73 -13.87 -10.65 10.98
N ALA A 74 -12.95 -11.60 11.12
CA ALA A 74 -13.22 -12.90 11.73
C ALA A 74 -13.60 -12.78 13.21
N ILE A 75 -12.84 -11.99 13.99
CA ILE A 75 -13.16 -11.72 15.41
C ILE A 75 -14.54 -11.09 15.53
N ARG A 76 -14.84 -10.08 14.71
CA ARG A 76 -16.17 -9.45 14.69
C ARG A 76 -17.26 -10.48 14.42
N PHE A 77 -17.12 -11.30 13.37
CA PHE A 77 -18.08 -12.34 13.02
C PHE A 77 -18.31 -13.35 14.15
N CYS A 78 -17.24 -13.86 14.77
CA CYS A 78 -17.33 -14.79 15.90
C CYS A 78 -18.00 -14.15 17.11
N SER A 79 -17.67 -12.89 17.42
CA SER A 79 -18.30 -12.16 18.52
C SER A 79 -19.80 -11.94 18.30
N GLU A 80 -20.22 -11.61 17.07
CA GLU A 80 -21.63 -11.43 16.71
C GLU A 80 -22.41 -12.75 16.83
N ARG A 81 -21.84 -13.88 16.40
CA ARG A 81 -22.44 -15.21 16.60
C ARG A 81 -22.61 -15.54 18.09
N LYS A 82 -21.58 -15.28 18.91
CA LYS A 82 -21.64 -15.49 20.36
C LYS A 82 -22.71 -14.60 21.01
N ARG A 83 -22.86 -13.34 20.60
CA ARG A 83 -23.96 -12.48 21.08
C ARG A 83 -25.34 -13.02 20.70
N LYS A 84 -25.51 -13.51 19.47
CA LYS A 84 -26.79 -14.06 18.99
C LYS A 84 -27.18 -15.34 19.75
N SER A 85 -26.25 -16.26 19.99
CA SER A 85 -26.54 -17.48 20.76
C SER A 85 -26.93 -17.19 22.21
N LEU A 86 -26.25 -16.24 22.85
CA LEU A 86 -26.57 -15.80 24.22
C LEU A 86 -27.93 -15.10 24.32
N ARG A 87 -28.35 -14.38 23.27
CA ARG A 87 -29.66 -13.68 23.26
C ARG A 87 -30.84 -14.63 23.03
N SER A 88 -30.61 -15.79 22.42
CA SER A 88 -31.65 -16.78 22.10
C SER A 88 -32.11 -17.61 23.30
N SER A 89 -31.34 -17.66 24.40
CA SER A 89 -31.69 -18.43 25.60
C SER A 89 -32.46 -17.64 26.65
N SER A 90 -32.72 -16.36 26.41
CA SER A 90 -33.34 -15.45 27.39
C SER A 90 -34.75 -15.03 26.96
N ARG A 91 -35.74 -15.94 27.06
CA ARG A 91 -37.18 -15.66 27.28
C ARG A 91 -38.03 -16.93 27.20
N THR A 92 -37.93 -17.77 28.23
CA THR A 92 -39.02 -18.66 28.65
C THR A 92 -39.25 -18.48 30.14
N GLY A 93 -39.47 -17.23 30.56
CA GLY A 93 -40.07 -16.96 31.87
C GLY A 93 -41.54 -17.37 31.81
N LYS A 94 -41.91 -18.40 32.55
CA LYS A 94 -43.31 -18.82 32.72
C LYS A 94 -44.09 -17.64 33.33
N PRO A 95 -45.28 -17.28 32.82
CA PRO A 95 -46.09 -16.27 33.48
C PRO A 95 -46.68 -16.90 34.74
N THR A 96 -46.09 -16.59 35.89
CA THR A 96 -46.71 -16.80 37.19
C THR A 96 -47.79 -15.72 37.37
N THR A 97 -49.03 -16.04 37.02
CA THR A 97 -50.20 -15.29 37.49
C THR A 97 -50.74 -16.01 38.72
N SER A 98 -50.60 -15.35 39.86
CA SER A 98 -51.09 -15.79 41.16
C SER A 98 -52.31 -14.94 41.54
N ARG A 99 -53.39 -15.64 41.93
CA ARG A 99 -54.63 -15.19 42.61
C ARG A 99 -55.62 -14.32 41.85
#